data_AF-A0A2R9C471-F1
#
_entry.id   AF-A0A2R9C471-F1
#
_cell.length_a   1.000
_cell.length_b   1.000
_cell.length_c   1.000
_cell.angle_alpha   90.00
_cell.angle_beta   90.00
_cell.angle_gamma   90.00
#
_symmetry.space_group_name_H-M   'P 1'
#
loop_
_entity.id
_entity.type
_entity.pdbx_description
1 polymer ?
#
loop_
_entity_poly.entity_id
_entity_poly.type
_entity_poly.pdbx_seq_one_letter_code
_entity_poly.pdbx_strand_id
1 'polypeptide(L)' 'MKLTDSVLRSFRVARVFCENSDKINCFDFSPNGQTVISSSNDDSIVLYDCQEGHYSLLF' A
#
# COMPACT_ATOMS: atom_id res chain seq x y z
N MET A 1 -1.85 -13.97 -17.54
CA MET A 1 -2.82 -13.00 -18.11
C MET A 1 -2.06 -11.98 -18.94
N LYS A 2 -2.55 -11.60 -20.13
CA LYS A 2 -1.88 -10.58 -20.96
C LYS A 2 -2.36 -9.20 -20.51
N LEU A 3 -1.44 -8.30 -20.19
CA LEU A 3 -1.75 -6.92 -19.87
C LEU A 3 -2.10 -6.18 -21.17
N THR A 4 -3.36 -5.74 -21.30
CA THR A 4 -3.84 -4.97 -22.46
C THR A 4 -4.41 -3.63 -21.99
N ASP A 5 -4.60 -2.67 -22.90
CA ASP A 5 -5.17 -1.36 -22.58
C ASP A 5 -6.58 -1.47 -21.94
N SER A 6 -7.37 -2.45 -22.40
CA SER A 6 -8.70 -2.71 -21.83
C SER A 6 -8.62 -3.17 -20.37
N VAL A 7 -7.65 -4.05 -20.06
CA VAL A 7 -7.41 -4.52 -18.69
C VAL A 7 -6.90 -3.39 -17.80
N LEU A 8 -5.98 -2.55 -18.29
CA LEU A 8 -5.49 -1.41 -17.52
C LEU A 8 -6.62 -0.43 -17.16
N ARG A 9 -7.54 -0.18 -18.09
CA ARG A 9 -8.70 0.70 -17.87
C ARG A 9 -9.77 0.08 -16.97
N SER A 10 -9.76 -1.23 -16.76
CA SER A 10 -10.69 -1.89 -15.84
C SER A 10 -10.24 -1.83 -14.38
N PHE A 11 -8.99 -1.44 -14.10
CA PHE A 11 -8.49 -1.30 -12.74
C PHE A 11 -9.32 -0.31 -11.91
N ARG A 12 -9.50 -0.65 -10.63
CA ARG A 12 -10.22 0.14 -9.64
C ARG A 12 -9.42 0.13 -8.34
N VAL A 13 -9.67 1.12 -7.48
CA VAL A 13 -9.09 1.14 -6.14
C VAL A 13 -9.55 -0.11 -5.38
N ALA A 14 -8.60 -0.92 -4.92
CA ALA A 14 -8.88 -2.15 -4.17
C ALA A 14 -9.08 -1.87 -2.68
N ARG A 15 -8.27 -0.97 -2.11
CA ARG A 15 -8.26 -0.61 -0.68
C ARG A 15 -7.86 0.85 -0.52
N VAL A 16 -8.33 1.46 0.58
CA VAL A 16 -7.91 2.78 1.06
C VAL A 16 -7.61 2.63 2.56
N PHE A 17 -6.46 3.13 2.98
CA PHE A 17 -5.96 3.09 4.36
C PHE A 17 -5.88 4.53 4.90
N CYS A 18 -6.27 4.73 6.16
CA CYS A 18 -6.48 6.05 6.77
C CYS A 18 -6.04 6.09 8.24
N GLU A 19 -5.12 5.22 8.64
CA GLU A 19 -4.65 5.05 10.02
C GLU A 19 -3.63 6.11 10.45
N ASN A 20 -2.89 6.69 9.52
CA ASN A 20 -1.95 7.76 9.84
C ASN A 20 -2.70 9.05 10.15
N SER A 21 -2.28 9.71 11.22
CA SER A 21 -2.80 10.99 11.70
C SER A 21 -2.12 12.21 11.07
N ASP A 22 -1.01 12.00 10.36
CA ASP A 22 -0.29 13.01 9.59
C ASP A 22 0.11 12.44 8.20
N LYS A 23 0.81 13.25 7.41
CA LYS A 23 1.20 12.94 6.04
C LYS A 23 2.16 11.76 5.98
N ILE A 24 1.81 10.81 5.11
CA ILE A 24 2.76 9.82 4.59
C ILE A 24 3.86 10.57 3.84
N ASN A 25 5.12 10.31 4.21
CA ASN A 25 6.29 10.97 3.63
C ASN A 25 7.13 10.03 2.75
N CYS A 26 7.01 8.72 2.92
CA CYS A 26 7.70 7.72 2.11
C CYS A 26 6.89 6.40 2.07
N PHE A 27 7.11 5.62 1.02
CA PHE A 27 6.68 4.22 0.93
C PHE A 27 7.60 3.42 0.00
N ASP A 28 7.71 2.12 0.23
CA ASP A 28 8.45 1.21 -0.65
C ASP A 28 7.81 -0.19 -0.69
N PHE A 29 8.01 -0.88 -1.81
CA PHE A 29 7.53 -2.26 -1.99
C PHE A 29 8.63 -3.26 -1.67
N SER A 30 8.24 -4.40 -1.11
CA SER A 30 9.15 -5.54 -1.05
C SER A 30 9.51 -6.02 -2.47
N PRO A 31 10.70 -6.61 -2.68
CA PRO A 31 11.12 -7.06 -4.02
C PRO A 31 10.18 -8.07 -4.69
N ASN A 32 9.42 -8.82 -3.89
CA ASN A 32 8.42 -9.78 -4.37
C ASN A 32 7.03 -9.15 -4.59
N GLY A 33 6.84 -7.86 -4.26
CA GLY A 33 5.59 -7.12 -4.43
C GLY A 33 4.45 -7.52 -3.50
N GLN A 34 4.70 -8.37 -2.50
CA GLN A 34 3.66 -8.86 -1.59
C GLN A 34 3.36 -7.90 -0.44
N THR A 35 4.32 -7.05 -0.09
CA THR A 35 4.17 -6.11 1.02
C THR A 35 4.62 -4.71 0.63
N VAL A 36 4.02 -3.72 1.28
CA VAL A 36 4.42 -2.30 1.21
C VAL A 36 4.73 -1.84 2.61
N ILE A 37 5.77 -1.02 2.76
CA ILE A 37 5.99 -0.25 3.98
C ILE A 37 5.73 1.22 3.69
N SER A 38 5.10 1.95 4.61
CA SER A 38 5.00 3.41 4.56
C SER A 38 5.52 4.02 5.85
N SER A 39 6.05 5.24 5.78
CA SER A 39 6.36 6.08 6.94
C SER A 39 5.58 7.38 6.89
N SER A 40 5.26 7.90 8.07
CA SER A 40 4.45 9.11 8.24
C SER A 40 5.13 10.10 9.19
N ASN A 41 4.70 11.36 9.13
CA ASN A 41 5.19 12.43 10.02
C ASN A 41 4.66 12.31 11.46
N ASP A 42 3.70 11.43 11.71
CA ASP A 42 3.19 11.11 13.05
C ASP A 42 4.01 10.04 13.78
N ASP A 43 5.29 9.90 13.41
CA ASP A 43 6.25 8.92 13.93
C ASP A 43 5.82 7.46 13.75
N SER A 44 4.87 7.17 12.86
CA SER A 44 4.43 5.80 12.59
C SER A 44 5.00 5.23 11.29
N ILE A 45 5.17 3.90 11.31
CA ILE A 45 5.47 3.08 10.14
C ILE A 45 4.31 2.10 9.96
N VAL A 46 3.90 1.80 8.73
CA VAL A 46 2.83 0.82 8.49
C VAL A 46 3.32 -0.21 7.49
N LEU A 47 3.11 -1.48 7.79
CA LEU A 47 3.33 -2.60 6.87
C LEU A 47 1.98 -3.07 6.33
N TYR A 48 1.85 -3.14 5.01
CA TYR A 48 0.64 -3.61 4.32
C TYR A 48 0.90 -4.94 3.63
N ASP A 49 -0.05 -5.86 3.75
CA ASP A 49 -0.17 -7.05 2.93
C ASP A 49 -1.00 -6.71 1.67
N CYS A 50 -0.37 -6.79 0.49
CA CYS A 50 -1.00 -6.43 -0.77
C CYS A 50 -1.98 -7.47 -1.30
N GLN A 51 -1.91 -8.71 -0.79
CA GLN A 51 -2.74 -9.82 -1.25
C GLN A 51 -4.06 -9.87 -0.48
N GLU A 52 -3.99 -9.80 0.84
CA GLU A 52 -5.17 -9.87 1.72
C GLU A 52 -5.75 -8.47 2.02
N GLY A 53 -4.93 -7.42 1.88
CA GLY A 53 -5.31 -6.05 2.17
C GLY A 53 -5.39 -5.76 3.68
N HIS A 54 -4.58 -6.46 4.47
CA HIS A 54 -4.37 -6.19 5.90
C HIS A 54 -3.21 -5.21 6.09
N TYR A 55 -3.20 -4.53 7.24
CA TYR A 55 -2.11 -3.66 7.63
C TYR A 55 -1.76 -3.88 9.10
N SER A 56 -0.51 -3.59 9.43
CA SER A 56 0.03 -3.63 10.78
C SER A 56 0.77 -2.33 11.07
N LEU A 57 0.33 -1.62 12.12
CA LEU A 57 1.03 -0.44 12.61
C LEU A 57 2.32 -0.88 13.31
N LEU A 58 3.42 -0.29 12.88
CA LEU A 58 4.75 -0.40 13.46
C LEU A 58 5.09 0.96 14.09
N PHE A 59 5.76 0.91 15.24
CA PHE A 59 6.22 2.08 15.99
C PHE A 59 7.66 2.42 15.61
#